data_AF-A0A1N6MCC7-F1
#
_entry.id   AF-A0A1N6MCC7-F1
#
_cell.length_a   1.000
_cell.length_b   1.000
_cell.length_c   1.000
_cell.angle_alpha   90.00
_cell.angle_beta   90.00
_cell.angle_gamma   90.00
#
_symmetry.space_group_name_H-M   'P 1'
#
loop_
_entity.id
_entity.type
_entity.pdbx_description
1 polymer ?
#
loop_
_entity_poly.entity_id
_entity_poly.type
_entity_poly.pdbx_seq_one_letter_code
_entity_poly.pdbx_strand_id
1 'polypeptide(L)'
;YGDLNHLVSAALSGVTCCLRFPGQLNSDLRKLAVNLIPFPRLHFFMTGFAPLTSRGSQQYRALTVPELTQQMFDAKNMMCASDPRHGRYLTASAMFRGRMSTKEVDEQMLNVQNKNSSYFVEWIPNNIKSAVCDIPP
;
A
#
# COMPACT_ATOMS: atom_id res chain seq x y z
N TYR A 1 -5.69 8.31 -23.01
CA TYR A 1 -5.94 8.58 -21.58
C TYR A 1 -6.75 7.51 -20.86
N GLY A 2 -7.52 6.65 -21.54
CA GLY A 2 -8.36 5.64 -20.89
C GLY A 2 -7.62 4.72 -19.91
N ASP A 3 -6.44 4.21 -20.29
CA ASP A 3 -5.66 3.30 -19.44
C ASP A 3 -5.06 3.98 -18.21
N LEU A 4 -4.57 5.21 -18.38
CA LEU A 4 -4.09 6.06 -17.28
C LEU A 4 -5.21 6.35 -16.28
N ASN A 5 -6.38 6.77 -16.77
CA ASN A 5 -7.52 7.06 -15.91
C ASN A 5 -8.00 5.81 -15.17
N HIS A 6 -7.96 4.65 -15.83
CA HIS A 6 -8.28 3.38 -15.19
C HIS A 6 -7.34 3.09 -14.02
N LEU A 7 -6.03 3.23 -14.19
CA LEU A 7 -5.04 3.04 -13.11
C LEU A 7 -5.27 4.01 -11.94
N VAL A 8 -5.45 5.30 -12.23
CA VAL A 8 -5.71 6.32 -11.19
C VAL A 8 -7.01 6.01 -10.45
N SER A 9 -8.06 5.62 -11.16
CA SER A 9 -9.35 5.27 -10.54
C SER A 9 -9.25 4.05 -9.63
N ALA A 10 -8.44 3.05 -10.01
CA ALA A 10 -8.21 1.86 -9.20
C ALA A 10 -7.47 2.20 -7.90
N ALA A 11 -6.41 3.03 -7.96
CA ALA A 11 -5.70 3.51 -6.78
C ALA A 11 -6.60 4.31 -5.83
N LEU A 12 -7.39 5.26 -6.37
CA LEU A 12 -8.32 6.08 -5.57
C LEU A 12 -9.42 5.22 -4.92
N SER A 13 -9.92 4.23 -5.64
CA SER A 13 -10.85 3.24 -5.08
C SER A 13 -10.20 2.47 -3.93
N GLY A 14 -8.94 2.05 -4.08
CA GLY A 14 -8.17 1.37 -3.02
C GLY A 14 -8.07 2.19 -1.73
N VAL A 15 -7.61 3.44 -1.83
CA VAL A 15 -7.41 4.34 -0.67
C VAL A 15 -8.72 4.59 0.09
N THR A 16 -9.86 4.62 -0.60
CA THR A 16 -11.16 4.89 0.01
C THR A 16 -11.96 3.64 0.40
N CYS A 17 -11.42 2.42 0.24
CA CYS A 17 -12.15 1.17 0.52
C CYS A 17 -12.69 1.14 1.96
N CYS A 18 -11.83 1.48 2.93
CA CYS A 18 -12.17 1.43 4.36
C CYS A 18 -13.28 2.42 4.77
N LEU A 19 -13.63 3.39 3.92
CA LEU A 19 -14.75 4.31 4.15
C LEU A 19 -16.06 3.79 3.54
N ARG A 20 -15.96 2.98 2.48
CA ARG A 20 -17.09 2.53 1.66
C ARG A 20 -17.58 1.15 2.05
N PHE A 21 -16.70 0.33 2.62
CA PHE A 21 -16.94 -1.07 2.87
C PHE A 21 -16.48 -1.49 4.26
N PRO A 22 -17.14 -2.49 4.88
CA PRO A 22 -16.63 -3.11 6.08
C PRO A 22 -15.35 -3.91 5.79
N GLY A 23 -14.49 -3.98 6.79
CA GLY A 23 -13.24 -4.72 6.74
C GLY A 23 -12.79 -5.16 8.13
N GLN A 24 -11.94 -6.17 8.18
CA GLN A 24 -11.36 -6.72 9.40
C GLN A 24 -10.48 -5.71 10.13
N LEU A 25 -9.76 -4.87 9.38
CA LEU A 25 -8.87 -3.84 9.91
C LEU A 25 -9.06 -2.54 9.14
N ASN A 26 -9.91 -1.65 9.64
CA ASN A 26 -10.24 -0.41 8.96
C ASN A 26 -9.29 0.74 9.33
N SER A 27 -9.06 1.61 8.36
CA SER A 27 -8.38 2.89 8.53
C SER A 27 -9.22 4.02 7.95
N ASP A 28 -9.69 4.94 8.80
CA ASP A 28 -10.36 6.15 8.34
C ASP A 28 -9.35 7.23 7.89
N LEU A 29 -9.84 8.30 7.24
CA LEU A 29 -8.98 9.38 6.74
C LEU A 29 -8.21 10.11 7.86
N ARG A 30 -8.81 10.26 9.04
CA ARG A 30 -8.17 10.92 10.18
C ARG A 30 -7.01 10.06 10.68
N LYS A 31 -7.21 8.75 10.81
CA LYS A 31 -6.20 7.77 11.21
C LYS A 31 -5.07 7.69 10.19
N LEU A 32 -5.38 7.76 8.89
CA LEU A 32 -4.35 7.87 7.86
C LEU A 32 -3.52 9.15 8.01
N ALA A 33 -4.18 10.31 8.15
CA ALA A 33 -3.49 11.58 8.31
C ALA A 33 -2.56 11.59 9.53
N VAL A 34 -3.04 11.13 10.68
CA VAL A 34 -2.25 11.07 11.92
C VAL A 34 -1.06 10.10 11.82
N ASN A 35 -1.22 8.97 11.13
CA ASN A 35 -0.15 7.99 11.02
C ASN A 35 0.87 8.31 9.90
N LEU A 36 0.48 9.05 8.87
CA LEU A 36 1.32 9.30 7.69
C LEU A 36 1.96 10.70 7.66
N ILE A 37 1.49 11.64 8.48
CA ILE A 37 1.98 13.03 8.46
C ILE A 37 2.70 13.31 9.79
N PRO A 38 4.00 12.97 9.90
CA PRO A 38 4.78 13.26 11.10
C PRO A 38 5.03 14.77 11.27
N PHE A 39 5.06 15.52 10.17
CA PHE A 39 5.27 16.97 10.18
C PHE A 39 4.24 17.66 9.28
N PRO A 40 3.60 18.77 9.71
CA PRO A 40 2.54 19.43 8.93
C PRO A 40 2.94 19.83 7.50
N ARG A 41 4.21 20.17 7.27
CA ARG A 41 4.72 20.56 5.94
C ARG A 41 5.08 19.37 5.04
N LEU A 42 5.20 18.17 5.60
CA LEU A 42 5.58 16.94 4.89
C LEU A 42 4.35 16.03 4.75
N HIS A 43 3.39 16.46 3.93
CA HIS A 43 2.11 15.77 3.70
C HIS A 43 1.91 15.34 2.23
N PHE A 44 2.97 15.32 1.43
CA PHE A 44 2.95 14.80 0.07
C PHE A 44 3.25 13.31 0.06
N PHE A 45 2.39 12.52 -0.58
CA PHE A 45 2.51 11.07 -0.62
C PHE A 45 2.93 10.58 -1.99
N MET A 46 3.70 9.49 -2.00
CA MET A 46 3.86 8.66 -3.19
C MET A 46 2.86 7.51 -3.10
N THR A 47 2.02 7.37 -4.13
CA THR A 47 1.06 6.27 -4.21
C THR A 47 1.63 5.14 -5.07
N GLY A 48 1.45 3.91 -4.62
CA GLY A 48 1.73 2.70 -5.40
C GLY A 48 0.46 1.86 -5.53
N PHE A 49 0.41 1.00 -6.56
CA PHE A 49 -0.68 0.07 -6.74
C PHE A 49 -0.14 -1.31 -7.10
N ALA A 50 -0.68 -2.33 -6.44
CA ALA A 50 -0.42 -3.73 -6.76
C ALA A 50 -1.75 -4.50 -6.68
N PRO A 51 -2.01 -5.45 -7.58
CA PRO A 51 -1.14 -5.90 -8.68
C PRO A 51 -1.24 -5.00 -9.94
N LEU A 52 -0.12 -4.74 -10.62
CA LEU A 52 -0.13 -4.18 -11.98
C LEU A 52 -0.13 -5.31 -13.01
N THR A 53 -1.33 -5.74 -13.39
CA THR A 53 -1.53 -6.81 -14.38
C THR A 53 -2.41 -6.32 -15.51
N SER A 54 -2.11 -6.78 -16.73
CA SER A 54 -2.99 -6.55 -17.89
C SER A 54 -4.36 -7.18 -17.65
N ARG A 55 -5.42 -6.56 -18.18
CA ARG A 55 -6.81 -7.00 -18.00
C ARG A 55 -7.04 -8.46 -18.41
N GLY A 56 -6.39 -8.90 -19.49
CA GLY A 56 -6.49 -10.28 -19.98
C GLY A 56 -5.71 -11.32 -19.16
N SER A 57 -4.75 -10.88 -18.33
CA SER A 57 -3.88 -11.76 -17.57
C SER A 57 -4.26 -11.86 -16.08
N GLN A 58 -5.22 -11.05 -15.61
CA GLN A 58 -5.62 -11.04 -14.20
C GLN A 58 -6.12 -12.40 -13.70
N GLN A 59 -6.96 -13.08 -14.49
CA GLN A 59 -7.59 -14.35 -14.10
C GLN A 59 -6.60 -15.51 -13.99
N TYR A 60 -5.43 -15.40 -14.61
CA TYR A 60 -4.42 -16.46 -14.67
C TYR A 60 -3.31 -16.29 -13.63
N ARG A 61 -3.35 -15.21 -12.83
CA ARG A 61 -2.33 -14.94 -11.81
C ARG A 61 -2.89 -15.24 -10.42
N ALA A 62 -2.41 -16.32 -9.81
CA ALA A 62 -2.60 -16.53 -8.39
C ALA A 62 -1.80 -15.45 -7.64
N LEU A 63 -2.50 -14.58 -6.92
CA LEU A 63 -1.86 -13.51 -6.15
C LEU A 63 -1.88 -13.90 -4.69
N THR A 64 -0.69 -13.95 -4.09
CA THR A 64 -0.51 -14.23 -2.67
C THR A 64 -0.17 -12.95 -1.91
N VAL A 65 -0.44 -12.92 -0.59
CA VAL A 65 -0.08 -11.77 0.25
C VAL A 65 1.42 -11.43 0.16
N PRO A 66 2.36 -12.39 0.23
CA PRO A 66 3.79 -12.10 0.07
C PRO A 66 4.14 -11.45 -1.27
N GLU A 67 3.56 -11.93 -2.37
CA GLU A 67 3.81 -11.38 -3.71
C GLU A 67 3.26 -9.95 -3.86
N LEU A 68 2.05 -9.71 -3.35
CA LEU A 68 1.44 -8.38 -3.35
C LEU A 68 2.28 -7.41 -2.52
N THR A 69 2.69 -7.82 -1.32
CA THR A 69 3.52 -7.00 -0.43
C THR A 69 4.86 -6.65 -1.07
N GLN A 70 5.52 -7.60 -1.76
CA GLN A 70 6.75 -7.29 -2.51
C GLN A 70 6.50 -6.31 -3.65
N GLN A 71 5.43 -6.50 -4.41
CA GLN A 71 5.05 -5.62 -5.50
C GLN A 71 4.74 -4.19 -5.04
N MET A 72 4.14 -4.01 -3.86
CA MET A 72 3.82 -2.69 -3.32
C MET A 72 5.05 -1.80 -3.11
N PHE A 73 6.19 -2.39 -2.75
CA PHE A 73 7.45 -1.67 -2.53
C PHE A 73 8.38 -1.67 -3.75
N ASP A 74 7.95 -2.22 -4.88
CA ASP A 74 8.72 -2.12 -6.12
C ASP A 74 8.59 -0.72 -6.72
N ALA A 75 9.72 -0.14 -7.13
CA ALA A 75 9.79 1.19 -7.73
C ALA A 75 8.96 1.29 -9.02
N LYS A 76 8.82 0.18 -9.75
CA LYS A 76 8.03 0.10 -10.99
C LYS A 76 6.52 0.23 -10.76
N ASN A 77 6.06 -0.02 -9.54
CA ASN A 77 4.64 0.02 -9.19
C ASN A 77 4.21 1.35 -8.56
N MET A 78 5.14 2.30 -8.47
CA MET A 78 4.87 3.66 -8.01
C MET A 78 4.19 4.48 -9.12
N MET A 79 3.18 5.25 -8.74
CA MET A 79 2.48 6.19 -9.62
C MET A 79 3.17 7.56 -9.70
N CYS A 80 4.22 7.76 -8.90
CA CYS A 80 5.10 8.93 -8.98
C CYS A 80 6.35 8.58 -9.78
N ALA A 81 6.80 9.46 -10.67
CA ALA A 81 8.04 9.31 -11.42
C ALA A 81 9.26 9.60 -10.53
N SER A 82 9.48 8.75 -9.53
CA SER A 82 10.56 8.88 -8.54
C SER A 82 10.94 7.49 -8.02
N ASP A 83 12.24 7.23 -7.87
CA ASP A 83 12.71 5.97 -7.28
C ASP A 83 12.71 6.10 -5.75
N PRO A 84 11.91 5.29 -5.02
CA PRO A 84 11.88 5.32 -3.56
C PRO A 84 13.22 4.94 -2.90
N ARG A 85 14.12 4.26 -3.62
CA ARG A 85 15.43 3.80 -3.10
C ARG A 85 16.44 4.94 -2.94
N HIS A 86 16.24 6.08 -3.60
CA HIS A 86 17.09 7.26 -3.43
C HIS A 86 16.80 8.02 -2.12
N GLY A 87 15.77 7.62 -1.37
CA GLY A 87 15.39 8.24 -0.11
C GLY A 87 15.12 7.21 0.98
N ARG A 88 14.47 7.67 2.04
CA ARG A 88 13.96 6.81 3.11
C ARG A 88 12.49 7.09 3.36
N TYR A 89 11.73 6.04 3.63
CA TYR A 89 10.34 6.12 4.05
C TYR A 89 10.27 6.65 5.48
N LEU A 90 9.63 7.80 5.65
CA LEU A 90 9.23 8.31 6.97
C LEU A 90 8.12 7.43 7.55
N THR A 91 7.05 7.27 6.77
CA THR A 91 5.85 6.51 7.11
C THR A 91 5.26 5.90 5.85
N ALA A 92 4.65 4.74 5.95
CA ALA A 92 3.96 4.07 4.85
C ALA A 92 2.63 3.49 5.32
N SER A 93 1.68 3.35 4.39
CA SER A 93 0.44 2.64 4.67
C SER A 93 0.10 1.68 3.53
N ALA A 94 -0.31 0.47 3.91
CA ALA A 94 -0.66 -0.60 3.00
C ALA A 94 -2.15 -0.94 3.15
N MET A 95 -2.90 -0.80 2.06
CA MET A 95 -4.34 -1.09 2.01
C MET A 95 -4.57 -2.39 1.23
N PHE A 96 -4.91 -3.46 1.94
CA PHE A 96 -5.23 -4.74 1.34
C PHE A 96 -6.73 -4.91 1.14
N ARG A 97 -7.13 -5.57 0.05
CA ARG A 97 -8.53 -5.82 -0.30
C ARG A 97 -8.77 -7.29 -0.65
N GLY A 98 -9.88 -7.84 -0.17
CA GLY A 98 -10.26 -9.23 -0.33
C GLY A 98 -10.08 -10.04 0.95
N ARG A 99 -10.55 -11.29 0.93
CA ARG A 99 -10.47 -12.21 2.07
C ARG A 99 -9.05 -12.73 2.22
N MET A 100 -8.36 -12.31 3.27
CA MET A 100 -7.01 -12.77 3.61
C MET A 100 -6.80 -12.78 5.12
N SER A 101 -5.73 -13.44 5.56
CA SER A 101 -5.35 -13.50 6.97
C SER A 101 -4.64 -12.20 7.37
N THR A 102 -5.19 -11.48 8.35
CA THR A 102 -4.52 -10.30 8.95
C THR A 102 -3.16 -10.64 9.54
N LYS A 103 -3.03 -11.83 10.13
CA LYS A 103 -1.75 -12.33 10.65
C LYS A 103 -0.70 -12.45 9.55
N GLU A 104 -1.07 -13.01 8.40
CA GLU A 104 -0.14 -13.17 7.27
C GLU A 104 0.29 -11.80 6.73
N VAL A 105 -0.65 -10.85 6.62
CA VAL A 105 -0.35 -9.46 6.24
C VAL A 105 0.68 -8.84 7.18
N ASP A 106 0.45 -8.92 8.49
CA ASP A 106 1.35 -8.32 9.48
C ASP A 106 2.76 -8.96 9.44
N GLU A 107 2.84 -10.29 9.31
CA GLU A 107 4.11 -11.00 9.14
C GLU A 107 4.87 -10.56 7.88
N GLN A 108 4.18 -10.40 6.74
CA GLN A 108 4.81 -9.96 5.50
C GLN A 108 5.27 -8.50 5.55
N MET A 109 4.49 -7.62 6.17
CA MET A 109 4.89 -6.21 6.33
C MET A 109 6.11 -6.07 7.23
N LEU A 110 6.17 -6.83 8.33
CA LEU A 110 7.36 -6.88 9.20
C LEU A 110 8.58 -7.43 8.45
N ASN A 111 8.40 -8.48 7.66
CA ASN A 111 9.48 -9.06 6.86
C ASN A 111 10.06 -8.06 5.85
N VAL A 112 9.20 -7.30 5.17
CA VAL A 112 9.65 -6.24 4.26
C VAL A 112 10.38 -5.13 5.01
N GLN A 113 9.86 -4.68 6.15
CA GLN A 113 10.51 -3.66 6.96
C GLN A 113 11.92 -4.10 7.40
N ASN A 114 12.07 -5.36 7.84
CA ASN A 114 13.35 -5.91 8.27
C ASN A 114 14.35 -6.06 7.11
N LYS A 115 13.91 -6.57 5.96
CA LYS A 115 14.75 -6.72 4.77
C LYS A 115 15.23 -5.39 4.21
N ASN A 116 14.38 -4.36 4.30
CA ASN A 116 14.60 -3.05 3.72
C ASN A 116 14.88 -1.98 4.80
N SER A 117 15.39 -2.37 5.96
CA SER A 117 15.53 -1.49 7.14
C SER A 117 16.32 -0.21 6.84
N SER A 118 17.31 -0.26 5.95
CA SER A 118 18.08 0.91 5.50
C SER A 118 17.25 1.96 4.75
N TYR A 119 16.16 1.55 4.11
CA TYR A 119 15.22 2.41 3.40
C TYR A 119 14.13 2.97 4.32
N PHE A 120 14.07 2.56 5.58
CA PHE A 120 13.16 3.12 6.57
C PHE A 120 13.93 4.01 7.54
N VAL A 121 13.24 5.03 8.04
CA VAL A 121 13.79 5.93 9.05
C VAL A 121 13.75 5.26 10.42
N GLU A 122 14.89 5.22 11.11
CA GLU A 122 15.06 4.49 12.38
C GLU A 122 14.39 5.16 13.59
N TRP A 123 14.25 6.49 13.57
CA TRP A 123 13.71 7.25 14.71
C TRP A 123 12.17 7.28 14.75
N ILE A 124 11.49 6.79 13.71
CA ILE A 124 10.03 6.53 13.73
C ILE A 124 9.83 5.02 13.88
N PRO A 125 9.55 4.52 15.09
CA PRO A 125 9.24 3.10 15.27
C PRO A 125 7.89 2.76 14.60
N ASN A 126 7.76 1.52 14.10
CA ASN A 126 6.51 0.99 13.54
C ASN A 126 5.84 1.91 12.50
N ASN A 127 6.64 2.42 11.57
CA ASN A 127 6.27 3.42 10.58
C ASN A 127 5.41 2.91 9.41
N ILE A 128 5.05 1.63 9.40
CA ILE A 128 4.15 1.02 8.43
C ILE A 128 2.81 0.73 9.10
N LYS A 129 1.70 1.13 8.46
CA LYS A 129 0.34 0.79 8.89
C LYS A 129 -0.44 0.01 7.83
N SER A 130 -0.90 -1.17 8.20
CA SER A 130 -1.73 -2.04 7.35
C SER A 130 -3.23 -1.79 7.60
N ALA A 131 -4.04 -1.99 6.57
CA ALA A 131 -5.49 -2.10 6.66
C ALA A 131 -5.98 -3.24 5.75
N VAL A 132 -7.08 -3.89 6.12
CA VAL A 132 -7.62 -5.06 5.42
C VAL A 132 -9.14 -4.89 5.25
N CYS A 133 -9.56 -4.75 3.99
CA CYS A 133 -10.94 -4.60 3.55
C CYS A 133 -11.42 -5.96 3.00
N ASP A 134 -12.54 -6.52 3.48
CA ASP A 134 -12.98 -7.87 3.06
C ASP A 134 -13.49 -7.91 1.62
N ILE A 135 -13.87 -6.75 1.06
CA ILE A 135 -14.49 -6.63 -0.25
C ILE A 135 -13.40 -6.41 -1.33
N PRO A 136 -13.19 -7.40 -2.24
CA PRO A 136 -12.21 -7.28 -3.32
C PRO A 136 -12.57 -6.14 -4.30
N PRO A 137 -11.60 -5.67 -5.10
CA PRO A 137 -11.82 -4.63 -6.13
C PRO A 137 -12.84 -4.99 -7.20
#